data_AF-A0A1X7S4J2-F1
#
_entry.id   AF-A0A1X7S4J2-F1
#
_cell.length_a   1.000
_cell.length_b   1.000
_cell.length_c   1.000
_cell.angle_alpha   90.00
_cell.angle_beta   90.00
_cell.angle_gamma   90.00
#
_symmetry.space_group_name_H-M   'P 1'
#
loop_
_entity.id
_entity.type
_entity.pdbx_description
1 polymer ?
#
loop_
_entity_poly.entity_id
_entity_poly.type
_entity_poly.pdbx_seq_one_letter_code
_entity_poly.pdbx_strand_id
1 'polypeptide(L)'
;MVQKLDLKKERIRVCRFTGDKPPKAPRSTPLAEQQASETARTDEFVGEGTTDTLWELCARMAENKKATALSAQYSFFKRDLAEALKKGDKARADECRKEITINEPLWTKRYFDEVDFVFVTNSSAAHETLMDYLKPSVLISDESALASVADIATPLAAFLEWIKLVVLAGDHKQIGPRNFSAGANELSIDMSQSLFSQLVENKGGEDHVMLTEQYRMKEAFSEMVNEIFYDGNLTNHESLATTSALEVTLKDFFGHLSPFWNGRLRLAVDVSGPGVSSVATGSAKSTKNEAEAADLVALMHALVNFTPSSTGGRKIKREDFLIITPYASQVTEIQRQLIARNLTGTIEGDAIECQIMTSASVQGLEHKIVLLSSVKNEPGKPMNIGFTKDSKQLCVNFSRVEECMVTFSNIAAHAVSQIRGAPQMTQTKTGKMSAFAKIVGSYRDKKDIISNGHFKALIGRTEVRAADDIEIIFKQVQEAETAKADRAIMEVDQEGRRTDRRGPRETGVRPPGLGRDAPKARPNMVSAYQQEQSASEQPGAKRKRPAVVGGDTERLATPRLDEDSAMEEDNVEPDVEMDGAS
;
A
#
# COMPACT_ATOMS: atom_id res chain seq x y z
N MET A 1 -2.62 20.85 -34.73
CA MET A 1 -4.08 20.71 -34.58
C MET A 1 -4.35 19.50 -33.70
N VAL A 2 -4.99 19.67 -32.54
CA VAL A 2 -5.55 18.52 -31.81
C VAL A 2 -6.97 18.33 -32.33
N GLN A 3 -7.20 17.31 -33.16
CA GLN A 3 -8.56 16.86 -33.40
C GLN A 3 -9.09 16.28 -32.09
N LYS A 4 -10.18 16.83 -31.57
CA LYS A 4 -10.98 16.11 -30.58
C LYS A 4 -11.55 14.89 -31.30
N LEU A 5 -11.07 13.68 -30.98
CA LEU A 5 -11.82 12.49 -31.33
C LEU A 5 -13.17 12.57 -30.61
N ASP A 6 -14.24 12.59 -31.39
CA ASP A 6 -15.61 12.57 -30.89
C ASP A 6 -15.97 11.12 -30.54
N LEU A 7 -15.36 10.62 -29.46
CA LEU A 7 -15.45 9.23 -28.98
C LEU A 7 -16.90 8.73 -28.83
N LYS A 8 -17.87 9.64 -28.72
CA LYS A 8 -19.31 9.37 -28.67
C LYS A 8 -19.91 8.75 -29.95
N LYS A 9 -19.09 8.35 -30.94
CA LYS A 9 -19.51 7.75 -32.21
C LYS A 9 -18.93 6.36 -32.49
N GLU A 10 -17.90 5.94 -31.74
CA GLU A 10 -17.28 4.62 -31.90
C GLU A 10 -17.49 3.83 -30.60
N ARG A 11 -18.25 2.74 -30.68
CA ARG A 11 -18.50 1.85 -29.53
C ARG A 11 -17.25 1.04 -29.23
N ILE A 12 -16.68 1.19 -28.04
CA ILE A 12 -15.49 0.46 -27.61
C ILE A 12 -15.93 -0.90 -27.02
N ARG A 13 -15.33 -2.00 -27.52
CA ARG A 13 -15.68 -3.37 -27.11
C ARG A 13 -14.63 -3.89 -26.14
N VAL A 14 -15.07 -4.17 -24.90
CA VAL A 14 -14.19 -4.49 -23.77
C VAL A 14 -14.50 -5.90 -23.24
N CYS A 15 -13.47 -6.68 -22.95
CA CYS A 15 -13.56 -8.00 -22.33
C CYS A 15 -12.82 -8.00 -20.98
N ARG A 16 -13.41 -8.57 -19.91
CA ARG A 16 -12.71 -8.90 -18.66
C ARG A 16 -12.45 -10.41 -18.60
N PHE A 17 -11.18 -10.81 -18.67
CA PHE A 17 -10.76 -12.21 -18.67
C PHE A 17 -10.20 -12.65 -17.31
N THR A 18 -10.72 -13.74 -16.76
CA THR A 18 -10.35 -14.27 -15.42
C THR A 18 -9.79 -15.69 -15.42
N GLY A 19 -9.77 -16.38 -16.56
CA GLY A 19 -9.29 -17.76 -16.73
C GLY A 19 -10.14 -18.81 -15.99
N ASP A 20 -9.60 -20.02 -15.80
CA ASP A 20 -10.33 -21.16 -15.22
C ASP A 20 -10.69 -21.05 -13.72
N LYS A 21 -10.48 -19.91 -13.07
CA LYS A 21 -10.90 -19.70 -11.68
C LYS A 21 -12.40 -19.43 -11.66
N PRO A 22 -13.25 -20.32 -11.12
CA PRO A 22 -14.69 -20.11 -11.11
C PRO A 22 -15.03 -18.77 -10.42
N PRO A 23 -16.06 -18.05 -10.87
CA PRO A 23 -16.43 -16.76 -10.31
C PRO A 23 -16.71 -16.93 -8.82
N LYS A 24 -15.91 -16.26 -7.99
CA LYS A 24 -16.19 -16.19 -6.56
C LYS A 24 -17.53 -15.48 -6.40
N ALA A 25 -18.40 -16.04 -5.54
CA ALA A 25 -19.67 -15.40 -5.19
C ALA A 25 -19.43 -13.92 -4.83
N PRO A 26 -20.31 -12.99 -5.27
CA PRO A 26 -20.01 -11.55 -5.33
C PRO A 26 -19.89 -10.91 -3.94
N ARG A 27 -18.71 -11.04 -3.35
CA ARG A 27 -18.29 -10.25 -2.19
C ARG A 27 -18.19 -8.80 -2.63
N SER A 28 -19.01 -7.95 -2.03
CA SER A 28 -19.05 -6.48 -2.14
C SER A 28 -17.91 -5.88 -2.95
N THR A 29 -18.16 -5.66 -4.24
CA THR A 29 -17.19 -5.14 -5.21
C THR A 29 -16.57 -3.82 -4.69
N PRO A 30 -15.22 -3.68 -4.66
CA PRO A 30 -14.59 -2.43 -4.26
C PRO A 30 -15.10 -1.24 -5.07
N LEU A 31 -15.31 -0.09 -4.41
CA LEU A 31 -15.95 1.07 -5.02
C LEU A 31 -15.24 1.57 -6.29
N ALA A 32 -13.91 1.38 -6.38
CA ALA A 32 -13.12 1.70 -7.56
C ALA A 32 -13.56 0.94 -8.83
N GLU A 33 -13.95 -0.34 -8.72
CA GLU A 33 -14.49 -1.11 -9.86
C GLU A 33 -15.89 -0.60 -10.24
N GLN A 34 -16.68 -0.08 -9.29
CA GLN A 34 -17.95 0.60 -9.60
C GLN A 34 -17.73 1.98 -10.25
N GLN A 35 -16.80 2.81 -9.75
CA GLN A 35 -16.50 4.13 -10.31
C GLN A 35 -16.00 4.07 -11.76
N ALA A 36 -15.23 3.02 -12.11
CA ALA A 36 -14.84 2.73 -13.49
C ALA A 36 -16.05 2.45 -14.40
N SER A 37 -17.11 1.81 -13.88
CA SER A 37 -18.37 1.61 -14.62
C SER A 37 -19.28 2.85 -14.64
N GLU A 38 -19.25 3.69 -13.59
CA GLU A 38 -20.13 4.86 -13.47
C GLU A 38 -19.70 6.04 -14.35
N THR A 39 -18.40 6.16 -14.64
CA THR A 39 -17.88 7.17 -15.59
C THR A 39 -18.10 6.77 -17.06
N ALA A 40 -18.25 5.46 -17.35
CA ALA A 40 -18.48 4.93 -18.69
C ALA A 40 -19.96 4.91 -19.14
N ARG A 41 -20.79 5.89 -18.72
CA ARG A 41 -22.24 5.94 -19.01
C ARG A 41 -22.61 6.35 -20.46
N THR A 42 -21.99 5.70 -21.45
CA THR A 42 -22.54 5.53 -22.82
C THR A 42 -22.22 4.19 -23.47
N ASP A 43 -21.47 3.29 -22.81
CA ASP A 43 -20.91 2.10 -23.45
C ASP A 43 -21.48 0.77 -22.91
N GLU A 44 -21.39 -0.26 -23.75
CA GLU A 44 -22.18 -1.49 -23.62
C GLU A 44 -21.33 -2.58 -22.96
N PHE A 45 -21.50 -2.75 -21.64
CA PHE A 45 -20.66 -3.64 -20.82
C PHE A 45 -20.73 -5.11 -21.26
N VAL A 46 -19.73 -5.56 -22.03
CA VAL A 46 -19.57 -6.96 -22.46
C VAL A 46 -18.88 -7.79 -21.36
N GLY A 47 -19.49 -7.75 -20.15
CA GLY A 47 -19.43 -8.74 -19.06
C GLY A 47 -18.06 -9.15 -18.49
N GLU A 48 -18.09 -10.24 -17.73
CA GLU A 48 -16.93 -10.89 -17.09
C GLU A 48 -16.85 -12.35 -17.53
N GLY A 49 -15.64 -12.87 -17.78
CA GLY A 49 -15.44 -14.19 -18.38
C GLY A 49 -14.31 -15.02 -17.78
N THR A 50 -14.67 -16.12 -17.12
CA THR A 50 -13.90 -17.38 -17.17
C THR A 50 -14.00 -17.98 -18.58
N THR A 51 -13.29 -19.08 -18.83
CA THR A 51 -13.42 -19.90 -20.06
C THR A 51 -14.88 -20.27 -20.39
N ASP A 52 -15.67 -20.68 -19.41
CA ASP A 52 -17.11 -20.97 -19.57
C ASP A 52 -18.00 -19.75 -19.90
N THR A 53 -17.57 -18.55 -19.47
CA THR A 53 -18.37 -17.31 -19.50
C THR A 53 -17.93 -16.29 -20.55
N LEU A 54 -16.74 -16.45 -21.17
CA LEU A 54 -16.44 -15.97 -22.52
C LEU A 54 -17.60 -16.28 -23.49
N TRP A 55 -18.37 -17.33 -23.21
CA TRP A 55 -19.53 -17.70 -24.00
C TRP A 55 -20.74 -16.77 -23.89
N GLU A 56 -21.08 -16.36 -22.69
CA GLU A 56 -22.28 -15.57 -22.44
C GLU A 56 -22.10 -14.13 -22.98
N LEU A 57 -20.84 -13.72 -23.14
CA LEU A 57 -20.40 -12.53 -23.86
C LEU A 57 -20.70 -12.62 -25.37
N CYS A 58 -20.31 -13.69 -26.04
CA CYS A 58 -20.63 -13.94 -27.45
C CYS A 58 -22.15 -13.97 -27.70
N ALA A 59 -22.92 -14.57 -26.78
CA ALA A 59 -24.37 -14.62 -26.88
C ALA A 59 -25.03 -13.22 -26.72
N ARG A 60 -24.56 -12.41 -25.78
CA ARG A 60 -25.00 -11.02 -25.62
C ARG A 60 -24.69 -10.14 -26.84
N MET A 61 -23.55 -10.35 -27.50
CA MET A 61 -23.27 -9.67 -28.78
C MET A 61 -24.22 -10.12 -29.91
N ALA A 62 -24.74 -11.36 -29.85
CA ALA A 62 -25.70 -11.84 -30.83
C ALA A 62 -27.09 -11.19 -30.72
N GLU A 63 -27.55 -10.87 -29.50
CA GLU A 63 -28.84 -10.21 -29.26
C GLU A 63 -28.88 -8.77 -29.80
N ASN A 64 -27.73 -8.10 -29.89
CA ASN A 64 -27.62 -6.67 -30.20
C ASN A 64 -27.68 -6.31 -31.71
N LYS A 65 -28.36 -7.15 -32.51
CA LYS A 65 -28.63 -6.98 -33.96
C LYS A 65 -27.40 -6.80 -34.88
N LYS A 66 -26.18 -6.98 -34.36
CA LYS A 66 -24.92 -7.02 -35.13
C LYS A 66 -24.09 -8.28 -34.85
N ALA A 67 -24.77 -9.38 -34.53
CA ALA A 67 -24.17 -10.71 -34.53
C ALA A 67 -23.41 -10.96 -35.85
N THR A 68 -22.13 -11.34 -35.80
CA THR A 68 -21.58 -12.13 -36.90
C THR A 68 -22.24 -13.51 -36.88
N ALA A 69 -22.38 -14.15 -38.06
CA ALA A 69 -23.12 -15.40 -38.18
C ALA A 69 -22.61 -16.51 -37.23
N LEU A 70 -21.32 -16.44 -36.88
CA LEU A 70 -20.61 -17.31 -35.95
C LEU A 70 -21.14 -17.20 -34.50
N SER A 71 -21.33 -16.01 -33.94
CA SER A 71 -21.87 -15.88 -32.57
C SER A 71 -23.34 -16.27 -32.49
N ALA A 72 -24.11 -16.08 -33.57
CA ALA A 72 -25.49 -16.56 -33.68
C ALA A 72 -25.59 -18.10 -33.73
N GLN A 73 -24.74 -18.77 -34.55
CA GLN A 73 -24.63 -20.24 -34.57
C GLN A 73 -24.31 -20.81 -33.19
N TYR A 74 -23.33 -20.22 -32.52
CA TYR A 74 -22.90 -20.67 -31.20
C TYR A 74 -23.97 -20.46 -30.10
N SER A 75 -24.70 -19.36 -30.16
CA SER A 75 -25.84 -19.08 -29.26
C SER A 75 -26.97 -20.08 -29.45
N PHE A 76 -27.23 -20.47 -30.71
CA PHE A 76 -28.17 -21.53 -31.06
C PHE A 76 -27.74 -22.87 -30.44
N PHE A 77 -26.48 -23.30 -30.61
CA PHE A 77 -26.01 -24.58 -30.08
C PHE A 77 -25.98 -24.67 -28.55
N LYS A 78 -25.54 -23.65 -27.78
CA LYS A 78 -25.63 -23.71 -26.30
C LYS A 78 -27.09 -23.74 -25.82
N ARG A 79 -28.01 -23.02 -26.49
CA ARG A 79 -29.45 -23.05 -26.14
C ARG A 79 -30.06 -24.43 -26.42
N ASP A 80 -29.77 -25.01 -27.58
CA ASP A 80 -30.29 -26.32 -27.99
C ASP A 80 -29.71 -27.46 -27.12
N LEU A 81 -28.42 -27.38 -26.74
CA LEU A 81 -27.82 -28.25 -25.71
C LEU A 81 -28.58 -28.17 -24.38
N ALA A 82 -28.86 -26.96 -23.88
CA ALA A 82 -29.59 -26.76 -22.63
C ALA A 82 -31.05 -27.26 -22.72
N GLU A 83 -31.67 -27.18 -23.89
CA GLU A 83 -33.03 -27.69 -24.13
C GLU A 83 -33.07 -29.22 -24.26
N ALA A 84 -32.09 -29.83 -24.95
CA ALA A 84 -31.90 -31.27 -25.05
C ALA A 84 -31.66 -31.91 -23.66
N LEU A 85 -30.77 -31.32 -22.85
CA LEU A 85 -30.52 -31.76 -21.47
C LEU A 85 -31.78 -31.68 -20.61
N LYS A 86 -32.58 -30.62 -20.72
CA LYS A 86 -33.88 -30.50 -20.01
C LYS A 86 -34.92 -31.54 -20.45
N LYS A 87 -34.87 -31.98 -21.70
CA LYS A 87 -35.75 -33.04 -22.25
C LYS A 87 -35.23 -34.47 -22.01
N GLY A 88 -34.01 -34.62 -21.50
CA GLY A 88 -33.34 -35.92 -21.37
C GLY A 88 -32.83 -36.50 -22.69
N ASP A 89 -32.81 -35.72 -23.78
CA ASP A 89 -32.33 -36.15 -25.09
C ASP A 89 -30.80 -36.17 -25.12
N LYS A 90 -30.22 -37.32 -24.76
CA LYS A 90 -28.78 -37.54 -24.77
C LYS A 90 -28.19 -37.45 -26.19
N ALA A 91 -28.91 -37.94 -27.20
CA ALA A 91 -28.40 -37.95 -28.57
C ALA A 91 -28.22 -36.52 -29.11
N ARG A 92 -29.23 -35.66 -28.91
CA ARG A 92 -29.11 -34.24 -29.30
C ARG A 92 -28.12 -33.48 -28.41
N ALA A 93 -28.03 -33.79 -27.12
CA ALA A 93 -27.04 -33.17 -26.24
C ALA A 93 -25.59 -33.50 -26.67
N ASP A 94 -25.31 -34.75 -27.04
CA ASP A 94 -23.96 -35.16 -27.47
C ASP A 94 -23.62 -34.67 -28.89
N GLU A 95 -24.61 -34.53 -29.78
CA GLU A 95 -24.47 -33.82 -31.06
C GLU A 95 -24.11 -32.35 -30.84
N CYS A 96 -24.87 -31.62 -30.02
CA CYS A 96 -24.61 -30.21 -29.74
C CYS A 96 -23.26 -29.99 -29.02
N ARG A 97 -22.84 -30.90 -28.13
CA ARG A 97 -21.48 -30.89 -27.54
C ARG A 97 -20.41 -31.00 -28.62
N LYS A 98 -20.55 -31.96 -29.53
CA LYS A 98 -19.59 -32.21 -30.61
C LYS A 98 -19.46 -31.00 -31.55
N GLU A 99 -20.59 -30.43 -31.98
CA GLU A 99 -20.58 -29.20 -32.79
C GLU A 99 -19.98 -28.02 -32.03
N ILE A 100 -20.19 -27.94 -30.70
CA ILE A 100 -19.55 -26.91 -29.88
C ILE A 100 -18.02 -27.06 -29.90
N THR A 101 -17.49 -28.22 -29.53
CA THR A 101 -16.04 -28.47 -29.46
C THR A 101 -15.34 -28.34 -30.82
N ILE A 102 -16.02 -28.66 -31.94
CA ILE A 102 -15.44 -28.51 -33.29
C ILE A 102 -15.29 -27.04 -33.69
N ASN A 103 -16.24 -26.18 -33.35
CA ASN A 103 -16.30 -24.80 -33.85
C ASN A 103 -15.78 -23.76 -32.84
N GLU A 104 -15.59 -24.12 -31.57
CA GLU A 104 -15.04 -23.29 -30.49
C GLU A 104 -13.76 -22.52 -30.90
N PRO A 105 -12.72 -23.12 -31.50
CA PRO A 105 -11.53 -22.38 -31.98
C PRO A 105 -11.86 -21.25 -32.97
N LEU A 106 -12.80 -21.49 -33.90
CA LEU A 106 -13.21 -20.52 -34.92
C LEU A 106 -14.01 -19.36 -34.30
N TRP A 107 -14.90 -19.70 -33.37
CA TRP A 107 -15.75 -18.74 -32.65
C TRP A 107 -14.93 -17.88 -31.66
N THR A 108 -14.04 -18.47 -30.87
CA THR A 108 -13.17 -17.76 -29.92
C THR A 108 -12.20 -16.83 -30.64
N LYS A 109 -11.60 -17.28 -31.76
CA LYS A 109 -10.83 -16.40 -32.64
C LYS A 109 -11.66 -15.20 -33.10
N ARG A 110 -12.89 -15.45 -33.58
CA ARG A 110 -13.77 -14.39 -34.08
C ARG A 110 -14.19 -13.40 -32.99
N TYR A 111 -14.33 -13.86 -31.75
CA TYR A 111 -14.56 -12.99 -30.59
C TYR A 111 -13.40 -12.02 -30.38
N PHE A 112 -12.15 -12.50 -30.35
CA PHE A 112 -10.99 -11.62 -30.16
C PHE A 112 -10.67 -10.74 -31.39
N ASP A 113 -11.01 -11.16 -32.62
CA ASP A 113 -11.07 -10.28 -33.80
C ASP A 113 -12.11 -9.12 -33.64
N GLU A 114 -13.01 -9.20 -32.66
CA GLU A 114 -14.08 -8.23 -32.36
C GLU A 114 -13.93 -7.51 -31.01
N VAL A 115 -12.82 -7.69 -30.28
CA VAL A 115 -12.55 -6.99 -29.01
C VAL A 115 -11.48 -5.90 -29.19
N ASP A 116 -11.74 -4.70 -28.66
CA ASP A 116 -10.82 -3.57 -28.72
C ASP A 116 -9.88 -3.51 -27.49
N PHE A 117 -10.36 -3.95 -26.31
CA PHE A 117 -9.58 -4.02 -25.07
C PHE A 117 -9.85 -5.31 -24.28
N VAL A 118 -8.79 -5.98 -23.80
CA VAL A 118 -8.87 -7.10 -22.85
C VAL A 118 -8.24 -6.68 -21.52
N PHE A 119 -9.02 -6.72 -20.45
CA PHE A 119 -8.54 -6.55 -19.07
C PHE A 119 -8.24 -7.92 -18.47
N VAL A 120 -6.99 -8.13 -18.05
CA VAL A 120 -6.50 -9.39 -17.48
C VAL A 120 -5.35 -9.11 -16.49
N THR A 121 -5.23 -9.91 -15.43
CA THR A 121 -4.06 -9.82 -14.52
C THR A 121 -2.82 -10.43 -15.17
N ASN A 122 -1.62 -9.88 -14.90
CA ASN A 122 -0.33 -10.33 -15.45
C ASN A 122 -0.18 -11.86 -15.52
N SER A 123 -0.39 -12.56 -14.41
CA SER A 123 -0.32 -14.04 -14.29
C SER A 123 -1.40 -14.82 -15.06
N SER A 124 -2.45 -14.17 -15.54
CA SER A 124 -3.50 -14.75 -16.40
C SER A 124 -3.39 -14.31 -17.86
N ALA A 125 -2.45 -13.42 -18.20
CA ALA A 125 -2.24 -12.98 -19.57
C ALA A 125 -1.66 -14.09 -20.46
N ALA A 126 -0.83 -14.98 -19.89
CA ALA A 126 -0.27 -16.17 -20.54
C ALA A 126 -1.22 -17.39 -20.52
N HIS A 127 -2.54 -17.15 -20.60
CA HIS A 127 -3.52 -18.22 -20.75
C HIS A 127 -3.57 -18.67 -22.22
N GLU A 128 -3.67 -19.97 -22.49
CA GLU A 128 -3.63 -20.54 -23.85
C GLU A 128 -4.64 -19.85 -24.80
N THR A 129 -5.89 -19.75 -24.35
CA THR A 129 -6.98 -19.01 -25.04
C THR A 129 -6.64 -17.56 -25.40
N LEU A 130 -5.81 -16.86 -24.64
CA LEU A 130 -5.36 -15.52 -25.02
C LEU A 130 -4.17 -15.61 -25.99
N MET A 131 -3.20 -16.49 -25.74
CA MET A 131 -2.00 -16.64 -26.59
C MET A 131 -2.33 -17.11 -28.02
N ASP A 132 -3.32 -17.99 -28.19
CA ASP A 132 -3.75 -18.50 -29.50
C ASP A 132 -4.53 -17.47 -30.34
N TYR A 133 -5.36 -16.65 -29.69
CA TYR A 133 -6.40 -15.86 -30.36
C TYR A 133 -6.26 -14.34 -30.22
N LEU A 134 -5.67 -13.82 -29.13
CA LEU A 134 -5.47 -12.39 -28.92
C LEU A 134 -4.15 -11.92 -29.57
N LYS A 135 -4.21 -10.78 -30.25
CA LYS A 135 -3.05 -10.20 -30.99
C LYS A 135 -2.84 -8.74 -30.61
N PRO A 136 -2.47 -8.46 -29.34
CA PRO A 136 -2.49 -7.10 -28.80
C PRO A 136 -1.31 -6.31 -29.35
N SER A 137 -1.58 -5.18 -30.00
CA SER A 137 -0.54 -4.27 -30.50
C SER A 137 -0.01 -3.29 -29.45
N VAL A 138 -0.76 -3.13 -28.34
CA VAL A 138 -0.41 -2.29 -27.19
C VAL A 138 -0.62 -3.11 -25.92
N LEU A 139 0.35 -3.08 -25.01
CA LEU A 139 0.18 -3.53 -23.63
C LEU A 139 0.11 -2.29 -22.74
N ILE A 140 -0.96 -2.16 -21.94
CA ILE A 140 -1.06 -1.16 -20.88
C ILE A 140 -1.06 -1.92 -19.56
N SER A 141 -0.16 -1.55 -18.64
CA SER A 141 -0.09 -2.11 -17.29
C SER A 141 -0.21 -0.99 -16.27
N ASP A 142 -1.32 -0.96 -15.55
CA ASP A 142 -1.55 -0.04 -14.43
C ASP A 142 -1.09 -0.67 -13.10
N GLU A 143 -0.80 0.17 -12.11
CA GLU A 143 -0.09 -0.20 -10.87
C GLU A 143 1.21 -1.00 -11.12
N SER A 144 1.88 -0.77 -12.26
CA SER A 144 3.17 -1.39 -12.66
C SER A 144 4.27 -1.26 -11.61
N ALA A 145 4.17 -0.27 -10.73
CA ALA A 145 5.08 -0.09 -9.60
C ALA A 145 5.01 -1.25 -8.58
N LEU A 146 3.88 -1.97 -8.49
CA LEU A 146 3.62 -3.10 -7.61
C LEU A 146 4.01 -4.45 -8.23
N ALA A 147 4.03 -4.56 -9.56
CA ALA A 147 4.37 -5.78 -10.30
C ALA A 147 5.89 -6.06 -10.30
N SER A 148 6.32 -7.28 -9.99
CA SER A 148 7.73 -7.65 -10.08
C SER A 148 8.18 -7.71 -11.54
N VAL A 149 9.49 -7.63 -11.80
CA VAL A 149 10.04 -7.81 -13.17
C VAL A 149 9.58 -9.14 -13.80
N ALA A 150 9.47 -10.21 -13.02
CA ALA A 150 8.97 -11.50 -13.50
C ALA A 150 7.45 -11.52 -13.75
N ASP A 151 6.67 -10.78 -12.97
CA ASP A 151 5.21 -10.69 -13.14
C ASP A 151 4.87 -9.93 -14.43
N ILE A 152 5.46 -8.74 -14.65
CA ILE A 152 5.28 -7.98 -15.90
C ILE A 152 5.90 -8.65 -17.13
N ALA A 153 6.93 -9.49 -16.95
CA ALA A 153 7.47 -10.32 -18.02
C ALA A 153 6.46 -11.35 -18.56
N THR A 154 5.43 -11.72 -17.80
CA THR A 154 4.42 -12.72 -18.21
C THR A 154 3.63 -12.27 -19.45
N PRO A 155 2.91 -11.13 -19.46
CA PRO A 155 2.26 -10.62 -20.67
C PRO A 155 3.26 -10.23 -21.78
N LEU A 156 4.44 -9.72 -21.42
CA LEU A 156 5.47 -9.33 -22.41
C LEU A 156 6.01 -10.53 -23.19
N ALA A 157 6.23 -11.68 -22.54
CA ALA A 157 6.65 -12.91 -23.20
C ALA A 157 5.52 -13.56 -23.99
N ALA A 158 4.29 -13.60 -23.44
CA ALA A 158 3.12 -14.21 -24.06
C ALA A 158 2.74 -13.56 -25.41
N PHE A 159 2.96 -12.25 -25.57
CA PHE A 159 2.57 -11.48 -26.76
C PHE A 159 3.73 -10.77 -27.46
N LEU A 160 4.97 -11.26 -27.28
CA LEU A 160 6.20 -10.63 -27.79
C LEU A 160 6.18 -10.36 -29.31
N GLU A 161 5.50 -11.20 -30.09
CA GLU A 161 5.39 -11.04 -31.56
C GLU A 161 4.40 -9.94 -31.98
N TRP A 162 3.46 -9.55 -31.10
CA TRP A 162 2.33 -8.67 -31.43
C TRP A 162 2.48 -7.27 -30.83
N ILE A 163 3.03 -7.17 -29.61
CA ILE A 163 3.21 -5.90 -28.88
C ILE A 163 4.17 -4.97 -29.63
N LYS A 164 3.73 -3.74 -29.87
CA LYS A 164 4.51 -2.65 -30.51
C LYS A 164 4.71 -1.45 -29.61
N LEU A 165 3.89 -1.32 -28.56
CA LEU A 165 3.94 -0.29 -27.55
C LEU A 165 3.65 -0.91 -26.18
N VAL A 166 4.46 -0.55 -25.19
CA VAL A 166 4.21 -0.86 -23.78
C VAL A 166 4.02 0.46 -23.05
N VAL A 167 2.93 0.57 -22.29
CA VAL A 167 2.63 1.72 -21.42
C VAL A 167 2.59 1.20 -19.99
N LEU A 168 3.53 1.65 -19.16
CA LEU A 168 3.60 1.32 -17.74
C LEU A 168 3.16 2.53 -16.92
N ALA A 169 2.09 2.39 -16.15
CA ALA A 169 1.58 3.39 -15.21
C ALA A 169 1.69 2.87 -13.77
N GLY A 170 1.89 3.76 -12.80
CA GLY A 170 2.02 3.42 -11.39
C GLY A 170 2.80 4.47 -10.59
N ASP A 171 3.09 4.16 -9.33
CA ASP A 171 3.82 5.07 -8.43
C ASP A 171 4.94 4.37 -7.65
N HIS A 172 6.19 4.67 -8.01
CA HIS A 172 7.39 4.14 -7.34
C HIS A 172 7.57 4.64 -5.89
N LYS A 173 6.81 5.65 -5.42
CA LYS A 173 6.74 6.08 -4.01
C LYS A 173 5.79 5.22 -3.17
N GLN A 174 4.85 4.50 -3.79
CA GLN A 174 3.92 3.57 -3.13
C GLN A 174 4.51 2.15 -3.02
N ILE A 175 3.73 1.19 -2.51
CA ILE A 175 4.20 -0.18 -2.22
C ILE A 175 4.64 -0.87 -3.52
N GLY A 176 5.82 -1.51 -3.46
CA GLY A 176 6.40 -2.27 -4.56
C GLY A 176 6.22 -3.79 -4.40
N PRO A 177 6.88 -4.59 -5.26
CA PRO A 177 6.74 -6.05 -5.26
C PRO A 177 7.08 -6.69 -3.92
N ARG A 178 6.19 -7.57 -3.43
CA ARG A 178 6.38 -8.29 -2.17
C ARG A 178 7.40 -9.43 -2.34
N ASN A 179 8.64 -9.20 -1.93
CA ASN A 179 9.60 -10.28 -1.83
C ASN A 179 9.44 -11.09 -0.53
N PHE A 180 9.01 -12.35 -0.64
CA PHE A 180 8.97 -13.31 0.48
C PHE A 180 10.35 -13.87 0.87
N SER A 181 11.35 -13.78 -0.02
CA SER A 181 12.73 -14.25 0.18
C SER A 181 13.69 -13.16 0.71
N ALA A 182 13.15 -12.10 1.32
CA ALA A 182 13.91 -10.94 1.81
C ALA A 182 15.04 -11.36 2.78
N GLY A 183 16.30 -11.23 2.35
CA GLY A 183 17.48 -11.64 3.12
C GLY A 183 17.79 -13.15 3.10
N ALA A 184 17.09 -13.95 2.29
CA ALA A 184 17.36 -15.38 2.09
C ALA A 184 18.27 -15.68 0.89
N ASN A 185 18.42 -14.72 -0.04
CA ASN A 185 19.33 -14.79 -1.18
C ASN A 185 19.83 -13.39 -1.58
N GLU A 186 20.86 -13.33 -2.42
CA GLU A 186 21.50 -12.11 -2.92
C GLU A 186 20.58 -11.31 -3.86
N LEU A 187 19.75 -11.99 -4.65
CA LEU A 187 18.77 -11.38 -5.57
C LEU A 187 17.57 -10.74 -4.84
N SER A 188 17.54 -10.80 -3.50
CA SER A 188 16.36 -10.41 -2.72
C SER A 188 16.08 -8.91 -2.74
N ILE A 189 17.04 -8.09 -3.17
CA ILE A 189 16.84 -6.66 -3.48
C ILE A 189 16.21 -6.51 -4.86
N ASP A 190 16.74 -7.18 -5.88
CA ASP A 190 16.27 -7.09 -7.27
C ASP A 190 14.81 -7.59 -7.39
N MET A 191 14.47 -8.67 -6.69
CA MET A 191 13.10 -9.19 -6.58
C MET A 191 12.11 -8.25 -5.86
N SER A 192 12.60 -7.20 -5.20
CA SER A 192 11.77 -6.16 -4.54
C SER A 192 11.62 -4.88 -5.38
N GLN A 193 12.21 -4.85 -6.58
CA GLN A 193 12.03 -3.76 -7.54
C GLN A 193 11.09 -4.17 -8.68
N SER A 194 10.29 -3.21 -9.13
CA SER A 194 9.46 -3.30 -10.34
C SER A 194 10.20 -2.69 -11.53
N LEU A 195 9.90 -3.17 -12.74
CA LEU A 195 10.44 -2.62 -13.99
C LEU A 195 10.16 -1.10 -14.07
N PHE A 196 8.94 -0.69 -13.71
CA PHE A 196 8.56 0.72 -13.63
C PHE A 196 9.47 1.54 -12.70
N SER A 197 9.79 1.04 -11.50
CA SER A 197 10.70 1.73 -10.58
C SER A 197 12.11 1.85 -11.16
N GLN A 198 12.61 0.79 -11.81
CA GLN A 198 13.93 0.79 -12.44
C GLN A 198 14.03 1.80 -13.59
N LEU A 199 12.99 1.92 -14.42
CA LEU A 199 12.96 2.91 -15.52
C LEU A 199 12.87 4.34 -15.00
N VAL A 200 11.98 4.62 -14.03
CA VAL A 200 11.79 5.97 -13.44
C VAL A 200 13.03 6.43 -12.64
N GLU A 201 13.75 5.52 -11.98
CA GLU A 201 14.98 5.85 -11.25
C GLU A 201 16.25 5.88 -12.13
N ASN A 202 16.17 5.47 -13.40
CA ASN A 202 17.32 5.43 -14.32
C ASN A 202 17.69 6.83 -14.87
N LYS A 203 18.74 7.41 -14.29
CA LYS A 203 19.27 8.75 -14.60
C LYS A 203 19.82 8.97 -16.02
N GLY A 204 19.81 7.96 -16.89
CA GLY A 204 20.23 8.07 -18.29
C GLY A 204 19.34 7.29 -19.26
N GLY A 205 18.10 6.97 -18.86
CA GLY A 205 17.18 6.10 -19.59
C GLY A 205 16.16 6.86 -20.45
N GLU A 206 14.99 7.14 -19.86
CA GLU A 206 13.75 7.38 -20.61
C GLU A 206 12.93 8.56 -20.03
N ASP A 207 12.29 9.32 -20.92
CA ASP A 207 11.38 10.42 -20.56
C ASP A 207 10.07 9.85 -19.97
N HIS A 208 9.93 9.90 -18.65
CA HIS A 208 8.68 9.59 -17.96
C HIS A 208 7.88 10.86 -17.64
N VAL A 209 6.55 10.76 -17.67
CA VAL A 209 5.64 11.87 -17.34
C VAL A 209 5.07 11.67 -15.94
N MET A 210 5.41 12.55 -15.00
CA MET A 210 4.72 12.63 -13.72
C MET A 210 3.42 13.43 -13.88
N LEU A 211 2.29 12.82 -13.49
CA LEU A 211 1.03 13.56 -13.32
C LEU A 211 1.12 14.35 -12.00
N THR A 212 0.99 15.68 -12.08
CA THR A 212 1.21 16.58 -10.93
C THR A 212 -0.09 17.00 -10.23
N GLU A 213 -1.20 17.08 -10.94
CA GLU A 213 -2.47 17.53 -10.36
C GLU A 213 -3.26 16.38 -9.72
N GLN A 214 -3.71 16.57 -8.48
CA GLN A 214 -4.44 15.57 -7.70
C GLN A 214 -5.85 16.05 -7.32
N TYR A 215 -6.80 15.11 -7.33
CA TYR A 215 -8.24 15.36 -7.29
C TYR A 215 -8.92 14.76 -6.04
N ARG A 216 -8.17 14.09 -5.16
CA ARG A 216 -8.69 13.29 -4.04
C ARG A 216 -8.58 14.00 -2.69
N MET A 217 -7.36 14.31 -2.28
CA MET A 217 -7.04 14.74 -0.92
C MET A 217 -7.34 16.21 -0.72
N LYS A 218 -8.13 16.55 0.31
CA LYS A 218 -8.19 17.94 0.82
C LYS A 218 -6.79 18.42 1.21
N GLU A 219 -6.56 19.73 1.09
CA GLU A 219 -5.24 20.39 1.30
C GLU A 219 -4.54 19.98 2.60
N ALA A 220 -5.30 19.80 3.69
CA ALA A 220 -4.78 19.38 4.98
C ALA A 220 -3.98 18.06 4.94
N PHE A 221 -4.33 17.14 4.02
CA PHE A 221 -3.60 15.89 3.79
C PHE A 221 -2.57 16.04 2.68
N SER A 222 -2.95 16.64 1.54
CA SER A 222 -2.09 16.69 0.34
C SER A 222 -0.81 17.51 0.57
N GLU A 223 -0.85 18.58 1.38
CA GLU A 223 0.33 19.35 1.79
C GLU A 223 1.45 18.44 2.33
N MET A 224 1.11 17.58 3.30
CA MET A 224 2.06 16.67 3.94
C MET A 224 2.45 15.51 3.03
N VAL A 225 1.51 14.93 2.29
CA VAL A 225 1.82 13.83 1.36
C VAL A 225 2.79 14.31 0.28
N ASN A 226 2.57 15.51 -0.26
CA ASN A 226 3.43 16.13 -1.26
C ASN A 226 4.85 16.43 -0.73
N GLU A 227 4.97 17.06 0.44
CA GLU A 227 6.26 17.42 1.06
C GLU A 227 7.08 16.20 1.54
N ILE A 228 6.41 15.10 1.91
CA ILE A 228 7.08 13.91 2.45
C ILE A 228 7.50 12.93 1.34
N PHE A 229 6.69 12.75 0.28
CA PHE A 229 6.90 11.66 -0.69
C PHE A 229 7.15 12.12 -2.14
N TYR A 230 6.70 13.32 -2.53
CA TYR A 230 6.71 13.79 -3.92
C TYR A 230 7.54 15.08 -4.12
N ASP A 231 8.37 15.45 -3.14
CA ASP A 231 9.29 16.58 -3.16
C ASP A 231 8.64 17.95 -3.51
N GLY A 232 7.33 18.10 -3.23
CA GLY A 232 6.56 19.33 -3.48
C GLY A 232 5.91 19.44 -4.87
N ASN A 233 6.07 18.45 -5.75
CA ASN A 233 5.66 18.53 -7.15
C ASN A 233 4.15 18.36 -7.43
N LEU A 234 3.32 18.05 -6.43
CA LEU A 234 1.86 17.93 -6.60
C LEU A 234 1.10 19.25 -6.44
N THR A 235 0.01 19.42 -7.19
CA THR A 235 -0.95 20.54 -7.09
C THR A 235 -2.37 20.04 -6.82
N ASN A 236 -3.18 20.81 -6.10
CA ASN A 236 -4.59 20.48 -5.83
C ASN A 236 -5.49 21.03 -6.95
N HIS A 237 -6.35 20.20 -7.53
CA HIS A 237 -7.40 20.68 -8.46
C HIS A 237 -8.46 21.52 -7.71
N GLU A 238 -9.06 22.52 -8.39
CA GLU A 238 -9.97 23.50 -7.78
C GLU A 238 -11.24 22.89 -7.13
N SER A 239 -11.69 21.72 -7.59
CA SER A 239 -12.85 21.00 -7.03
C SER A 239 -12.72 20.75 -5.53
N LEU A 240 -11.50 20.54 -5.03
CA LEU A 240 -11.20 20.25 -3.62
C LEU A 240 -11.52 21.41 -2.67
N ALA A 241 -11.59 22.65 -3.18
CA ALA A 241 -11.98 23.83 -2.40
C ALA A 241 -13.47 23.81 -1.98
N THR A 242 -14.30 22.97 -2.60
CA THR A 242 -15.74 22.89 -2.28
C THR A 242 -15.96 22.11 -0.98
N THR A 243 -16.50 22.78 0.05
CA THR A 243 -16.95 22.12 1.29
C THR A 243 -18.08 21.14 0.99
N SER A 244 -17.93 19.88 1.39
CA SER A 244 -18.97 18.85 1.19
C SER A 244 -19.98 18.80 2.34
N ALA A 245 -21.15 18.20 2.09
CA ALA A 245 -22.16 17.92 3.13
C ALA A 245 -21.67 16.92 4.19
N LEU A 246 -20.63 16.12 3.91
CA LEU A 246 -19.99 15.27 4.91
C LEU A 246 -18.98 16.10 5.72
N GLU A 247 -18.19 16.95 5.06
CA GLU A 247 -17.22 17.85 5.70
C GLU A 247 -17.88 18.74 6.76
N VAL A 248 -19.10 19.24 6.47
CA VAL A 248 -19.95 19.98 7.42
C VAL A 248 -20.27 19.14 8.65
N THR A 249 -20.84 17.93 8.49
CA THR A 249 -21.18 17.03 9.61
C THR A 249 -19.96 16.62 10.44
N LEU A 250 -18.81 16.43 9.80
CA LEU A 250 -17.57 16.11 10.49
C LEU A 250 -17.05 17.29 11.31
N LYS A 251 -17.08 18.51 10.77
CA LYS A 251 -16.69 19.73 11.51
C LYS A 251 -17.64 20.03 12.67
N ASP A 252 -18.93 19.76 12.51
CA ASP A 252 -19.95 19.80 13.56
C ASP A 252 -19.65 18.76 14.67
N PHE A 253 -19.36 17.51 14.29
CA PHE A 253 -18.99 16.45 15.24
C PHE A 253 -17.75 16.80 16.07
N PHE A 254 -16.64 17.16 15.40
CA PHE A 254 -15.34 17.47 16.02
C PHE A 254 -15.31 18.86 16.67
N GLY A 255 -16.25 19.76 16.35
CA GLY A 255 -16.37 21.09 16.97
C GLY A 255 -16.50 21.05 18.50
N HIS A 256 -16.97 19.94 19.07
CA HIS A 256 -17.01 19.67 20.52
C HIS A 256 -15.61 19.63 21.18
N LEU A 257 -14.53 19.46 20.41
CA LEU A 257 -13.16 19.57 20.91
C LEU A 257 -12.69 21.03 21.12
N SER A 258 -13.44 22.03 20.67
CA SER A 258 -13.05 23.45 20.78
C SER A 258 -12.87 23.88 22.24
N PRO A 259 -11.84 24.69 22.58
CA PRO A 259 -10.86 25.34 21.69
C PRO A 259 -9.62 24.49 21.36
N PHE A 260 -9.55 23.22 21.78
CA PHE A 260 -8.38 22.36 21.65
C PHE A 260 -8.22 21.69 20.27
N TRP A 261 -9.10 22.00 19.32
CA TRP A 261 -9.05 21.51 17.95
C TRP A 261 -8.87 22.66 16.95
N ASN A 262 -8.04 22.39 15.94
CA ASN A 262 -7.55 23.36 14.95
C ASN A 262 -8.47 23.56 13.73
N GLY A 263 -9.67 22.97 13.71
CA GLY A 263 -10.61 23.04 12.59
C GLY A 263 -10.30 22.09 11.41
N ARG A 264 -9.21 21.31 11.46
CA ARG A 264 -8.78 20.39 10.39
C ARG A 264 -9.33 18.99 10.63
N LEU A 265 -9.76 18.32 9.55
CA LEU A 265 -10.24 16.93 9.59
C LEU A 265 -9.09 15.90 9.47
N ARG A 266 -7.87 16.32 9.77
CA ARG A 266 -6.69 15.47 9.92
C ARG A 266 -6.34 15.42 11.40
N LEU A 267 -6.57 14.29 12.05
CA LEU A 267 -6.37 14.14 13.50
C LEU A 267 -5.45 12.96 13.82
N ALA A 268 -4.72 13.06 14.92
CA ALA A 268 -3.98 11.95 15.53
C ALA A 268 -4.40 11.80 16.99
N VAL A 269 -5.16 10.76 17.30
CA VAL A 269 -5.59 10.43 18.67
C VAL A 269 -4.47 9.68 19.38
N ASP A 270 -4.03 10.23 20.51
CA ASP A 270 -3.12 9.50 21.38
C ASP A 270 -3.86 8.38 22.11
N VAL A 271 -3.35 7.16 21.91
CA VAL A 271 -3.78 5.94 22.62
C VAL A 271 -2.56 5.42 23.38
N SER A 272 -2.14 6.19 24.39
CA SER A 272 -1.13 5.80 25.37
C SER A 272 -1.70 5.89 26.80
N GLY A 273 -1.12 5.12 27.73
CA GLY A 273 -1.55 5.09 29.13
C GLY A 273 -1.13 3.82 29.85
N PRO A 274 -1.31 3.73 31.18
CA PRO A 274 -1.07 2.50 31.94
C PRO A 274 -1.90 1.33 31.40
N GLY A 275 -1.27 0.17 31.21
CA GLY A 275 -1.90 -1.03 30.64
C GLY A 275 -2.08 -1.01 29.11
N VAL A 276 -2.00 0.14 28.45
CA VAL A 276 -2.08 0.24 26.98
C VAL A 276 -0.77 -0.26 26.36
N SER A 277 -0.82 -1.39 25.67
CA SER A 277 0.33 -1.98 24.98
C SER A 277 -0.10 -2.91 23.84
N SER A 278 0.83 -3.13 22.90
CA SER A 278 0.64 -4.01 21.76
C SER A 278 1.07 -5.45 22.08
N VAL A 279 0.21 -6.40 21.77
CA VAL A 279 0.38 -7.83 22.10
C VAL A 279 0.63 -8.63 20.83
N ALA A 280 1.70 -9.43 20.83
CA ALA A 280 1.98 -10.39 19.75
C ALA A 280 1.10 -11.64 19.90
N THR A 281 0.61 -12.17 18.78
CA THR A 281 -0.39 -13.24 18.72
C THR A 281 0.03 -14.34 17.76
N GLY A 282 -0.15 -15.60 18.18
CA GLY A 282 0.14 -16.79 17.37
C GLY A 282 1.63 -17.03 17.06
N SER A 283 1.91 -18.16 16.43
CA SER A 283 3.26 -18.55 15.97
C SER A 283 3.86 -17.57 14.96
N ALA A 284 3.02 -16.92 14.15
CA ALA A 284 3.43 -15.98 13.09
C ALA A 284 3.76 -14.54 13.57
N LYS A 285 3.73 -14.26 14.88
CA LYS A 285 4.16 -12.97 15.48
C LYS A 285 3.42 -11.70 14.99
N SER A 286 2.23 -11.83 14.42
CA SER A 286 1.35 -10.69 14.12
C SER A 286 0.92 -10.00 15.43
N THR A 287 0.73 -8.67 15.41
CA THR A 287 0.48 -7.85 16.61
C THR A 287 -0.94 -7.26 16.61
N LYS A 288 -1.57 -7.13 17.79
CA LYS A 288 -2.81 -6.35 18.00
C LYS A 288 -2.65 -5.33 19.14
N ASN A 289 -3.49 -4.31 19.18
CA ASN A 289 -3.64 -3.37 20.29
C ASN A 289 -5.14 -3.14 20.54
N GLU A 290 -5.65 -3.76 21.60
CA GLU A 290 -7.09 -3.83 21.90
C GLU A 290 -7.67 -2.47 22.31
N ALA A 291 -6.86 -1.59 22.91
CA ALA A 291 -7.26 -0.23 23.26
C ALA A 291 -7.36 0.70 22.03
N GLU A 292 -6.41 0.60 21.07
CA GLU A 292 -6.52 1.30 19.79
C GLU A 292 -7.76 0.84 19.01
N ALA A 293 -8.04 -0.47 19.00
CA ALA A 293 -9.24 -1.00 18.36
C ALA A 293 -10.51 -0.49 19.05
N ALA A 294 -10.54 -0.45 20.38
CA ALA A 294 -11.69 0.05 21.15
C ALA A 294 -11.97 1.54 20.91
N ASP A 295 -10.92 2.37 20.83
CA ASP A 295 -11.06 3.81 20.57
C ASP A 295 -11.45 4.09 19.11
N LEU A 296 -10.87 3.36 18.15
CA LEU A 296 -11.25 3.43 16.74
C LEU A 296 -12.72 3.04 16.52
N VAL A 297 -13.15 1.92 17.11
CA VAL A 297 -14.54 1.45 17.03
C VAL A 297 -15.50 2.38 17.77
N ALA A 298 -15.07 3.00 18.89
CA ALA A 298 -15.88 4.00 19.59
C ALA A 298 -16.08 5.28 18.75
N LEU A 299 -15.05 5.74 18.02
CA LEU A 299 -15.19 6.87 17.11
C LEU A 299 -16.14 6.55 15.94
N MET A 300 -15.96 5.40 15.28
CA MET A 300 -16.85 4.99 14.20
C MET A 300 -18.32 4.89 14.69
N HIS A 301 -18.53 4.31 15.87
CA HIS A 301 -19.85 4.25 16.51
C HIS A 301 -20.45 5.66 16.73
N ALA A 302 -19.67 6.59 17.26
CA ALA A 302 -20.13 7.94 17.56
C ALA A 302 -20.44 8.74 16.28
N LEU A 303 -19.63 8.58 15.22
CA LEU A 303 -19.83 9.24 13.93
C LEU A 303 -21.07 8.72 13.18
N VAL A 304 -21.25 7.40 13.09
CA VAL A 304 -22.41 6.78 12.38
C VAL A 304 -23.74 7.08 13.09
N ASN A 305 -23.72 7.25 14.41
CA ASN A 305 -24.90 7.64 15.20
C ASN A 305 -25.05 9.16 15.39
N PHE A 306 -24.17 9.98 14.83
CA PHE A 306 -24.30 11.43 14.91
C PHE A 306 -25.35 11.96 13.92
N THR A 307 -26.23 12.80 14.42
CA THR A 307 -27.12 13.64 13.62
C THR A 307 -26.51 15.04 13.59
N PRO A 308 -26.15 15.61 12.42
CA PRO A 308 -25.66 16.98 12.35
C PRO A 308 -26.68 17.97 12.91
N SER A 309 -26.19 18.93 13.69
CA SER A 309 -26.94 20.11 14.15
C SER A 309 -26.93 21.24 13.11
N SER A 310 -25.90 21.24 12.26
CA SER A 310 -25.63 22.23 11.21
C SER A 310 -26.46 22.00 9.94
N THR A 311 -26.93 23.11 9.36
CA THR A 311 -27.62 23.10 8.07
C THR A 311 -26.66 22.76 6.93
N GLY A 312 -27.10 21.88 6.01
CA GLY A 312 -26.28 21.40 4.90
C GLY A 312 -25.43 20.16 5.21
N GLY A 313 -25.38 19.70 6.47
CA GLY A 313 -24.77 18.42 6.83
C GLY A 313 -25.59 17.21 6.34
N ARG A 314 -24.93 16.10 6.03
CA ARG A 314 -25.56 14.78 5.81
C ARG A 314 -25.21 13.78 6.90
N LYS A 315 -26.04 12.76 7.10
CA LYS A 315 -25.69 11.62 7.98
C LYS A 315 -24.47 10.87 7.41
N ILE A 316 -23.58 10.45 8.31
CA ILE A 316 -22.42 9.60 8.00
C ILE A 316 -22.88 8.15 7.90
N LYS A 317 -22.49 7.46 6.83
CA LYS A 317 -22.79 6.04 6.60
C LYS A 317 -21.59 5.17 6.92
N ARG A 318 -21.79 3.85 7.05
CA ARG A 318 -20.68 2.90 7.20
C ARG A 318 -19.82 2.78 5.94
N GLU A 319 -20.44 2.90 4.76
CA GLU A 319 -19.75 2.90 3.45
C GLU A 319 -18.76 4.06 3.27
N ASP A 320 -18.86 5.12 4.07
CA ASP A 320 -17.94 6.27 4.03
C ASP A 320 -16.55 5.94 4.63
N PHE A 321 -16.39 4.79 5.30
CA PHE A 321 -15.20 4.43 6.07
C PHE A 321 -14.31 3.36 5.42
N LEU A 322 -13.01 3.63 5.44
CA LEU A 322 -11.92 2.65 5.30
C LEU A 322 -11.11 2.59 6.60
N ILE A 323 -10.94 1.38 7.15
CA ILE A 323 -10.11 1.11 8.32
C ILE A 323 -8.82 0.44 7.86
N ILE A 324 -7.69 1.08 8.14
CA ILE A 324 -6.35 0.65 7.72
C ILE A 324 -5.54 0.26 8.95
N THR A 325 -4.78 -0.84 8.85
CA THR A 325 -3.80 -1.22 9.89
C THR A 325 -2.64 -2.05 9.32
N PRO A 326 -1.42 -2.02 9.90
CA PRO A 326 -0.32 -2.86 9.41
C PRO A 326 -0.45 -4.36 9.69
N TYR A 327 -1.37 -4.79 10.57
CA TYR A 327 -1.38 -6.15 11.14
C TYR A 327 -2.70 -6.88 10.98
N ALA A 328 -2.65 -8.12 10.48
CA ALA A 328 -3.83 -8.98 10.32
C ALA A 328 -4.55 -9.26 11.65
N SER A 329 -3.82 -9.40 12.76
CA SER A 329 -4.45 -9.59 14.09
C SER A 329 -5.25 -8.36 14.55
N GLN A 330 -4.87 -7.16 14.10
CA GLN A 330 -5.63 -5.94 14.38
C GLN A 330 -6.88 -5.84 13.48
N VAL A 331 -6.83 -6.33 12.24
CA VAL A 331 -8.03 -6.48 11.38
C VAL A 331 -9.06 -7.37 12.09
N THR A 332 -8.65 -8.54 12.57
CA THR A 332 -9.54 -9.46 13.31
C THR A 332 -10.03 -8.86 14.63
N GLU A 333 -9.18 -8.13 15.36
CA GLU A 333 -9.57 -7.46 16.62
C GLU A 333 -10.62 -6.37 16.39
N ILE A 334 -10.44 -5.53 15.37
CA ILE A 334 -11.41 -4.48 15.01
C ILE A 334 -12.72 -5.11 14.51
N GLN A 335 -12.65 -6.15 13.68
CA GLN A 335 -13.84 -6.91 13.23
C GLN A 335 -14.63 -7.46 14.42
N ARG A 336 -13.96 -8.12 15.39
CA ARG A 336 -14.57 -8.63 16.62
C ARG A 336 -15.32 -7.53 17.38
N GLN A 337 -14.70 -6.36 17.54
CA GLN A 337 -15.29 -5.26 18.30
C GLN A 337 -16.42 -4.52 17.56
N LEU A 338 -16.39 -4.48 16.22
CA LEU A 338 -17.50 -3.95 15.41
C LEU A 338 -18.74 -4.86 15.48
N ILE A 339 -18.53 -6.18 15.36
CA ILE A 339 -19.61 -7.18 15.53
C ILE A 339 -20.22 -7.05 16.94
N ALA A 340 -19.38 -6.99 17.98
CA ALA A 340 -19.83 -6.84 19.38
C ALA A 340 -20.60 -5.53 19.69
N ARG A 341 -20.65 -4.57 18.76
CA ARG A 341 -21.44 -3.32 18.87
C ARG A 341 -22.57 -3.21 17.85
N ASN A 342 -22.91 -4.28 17.12
CA ASN A 342 -23.87 -4.25 16.00
C ASN A 342 -23.53 -3.17 14.94
N LEU A 343 -22.23 -2.95 14.70
CA LEU A 343 -21.72 -2.04 13.67
C LEU A 343 -21.45 -2.74 12.33
N THR A 344 -21.52 -4.07 12.29
CA THR A 344 -21.80 -4.80 11.04
C THR A 344 -23.30 -4.74 10.72
N GLY A 345 -23.66 -4.99 9.45
CA GLY A 345 -25.03 -5.36 9.11
C GLY A 345 -25.45 -6.65 9.84
N THR A 346 -26.75 -6.94 9.87
CA THR A 346 -27.30 -8.13 10.55
C THR A 346 -26.71 -9.44 10.03
N ILE A 347 -26.50 -10.39 10.93
CA ILE A 347 -25.80 -11.66 10.67
C ILE A 347 -26.72 -12.63 9.92
N GLU A 348 -26.87 -12.44 8.59
CA GLU A 348 -27.47 -13.44 7.69
C GLU A 348 -27.04 -13.19 6.23
N GLY A 349 -25.75 -13.41 5.93
CA GLY A 349 -25.18 -13.35 4.57
C GLY A 349 -24.60 -11.99 4.15
N ASP A 350 -23.29 -11.99 3.85
CA ASP A 350 -22.53 -10.99 3.08
C ASP A 350 -22.97 -9.51 3.09
N ALA A 351 -22.52 -8.74 4.10
CA ALA A 351 -21.86 -7.45 3.89
C ALA A 351 -21.16 -6.92 5.17
N ILE A 352 -19.85 -6.70 5.12
CA ILE A 352 -19.20 -5.78 6.06
C ILE A 352 -19.29 -4.38 5.43
N GLU A 353 -20.24 -3.56 5.87
CA GLU A 353 -20.51 -2.23 5.29
C GLU A 353 -19.34 -1.22 5.39
N CYS A 354 -18.24 -1.58 6.05
CA CYS A 354 -17.04 -0.76 6.24
C CYS A 354 -15.81 -1.63 5.95
N GLN A 355 -14.90 -1.15 5.10
CA GLN A 355 -13.75 -1.95 4.66
C GLN A 355 -12.66 -1.94 5.73
N ILE A 356 -12.15 -3.11 6.14
CA ILE A 356 -11.12 -3.25 7.17
C ILE A 356 -9.98 -4.07 6.58
N MET A 357 -8.84 -3.43 6.33
CA MET A 357 -7.81 -3.97 5.43
C MET A 357 -6.40 -3.73 5.96
N THR A 358 -5.46 -4.58 5.51
CA THR A 358 -4.03 -4.32 5.78
C THR A 358 -3.51 -3.22 4.85
N SER A 359 -2.50 -2.46 5.28
CA SER A 359 -1.85 -1.44 4.42
C SER A 359 -1.40 -1.97 3.05
N ALA A 360 -1.00 -3.26 2.97
CA ALA A 360 -0.60 -3.91 1.73
C ALA A 360 -1.78 -4.42 0.88
N SER A 361 -3.00 -3.95 1.17
CA SER A 361 -4.25 -4.34 0.51
C SER A 361 -5.15 -3.15 0.16
N VAL A 362 -4.71 -1.91 0.43
CA VAL A 362 -5.50 -0.67 0.18
C VAL A 362 -4.94 0.20 -0.95
N GLN A 363 -3.88 -0.25 -1.63
CA GLN A 363 -3.43 0.36 -2.89
C GLN A 363 -4.56 0.27 -3.94
N GLY A 364 -4.59 1.20 -4.90
CA GLY A 364 -5.76 1.44 -5.76
C GLY A 364 -7.00 2.08 -5.07
N LEU A 365 -7.24 1.86 -3.78
CA LEU A 365 -8.47 2.32 -3.10
C LEU A 365 -8.43 3.80 -2.68
N GLU A 366 -9.63 4.38 -2.50
CA GLU A 366 -9.90 5.69 -1.91
C GLU A 366 -11.21 5.66 -1.09
N HIS A 367 -11.29 6.47 -0.03
CA HIS A 367 -12.48 6.61 0.81
C HIS A 367 -12.53 7.99 1.50
N LYS A 368 -13.76 8.45 1.75
CA LYS A 368 -14.05 9.74 2.41
C LYS A 368 -13.48 9.86 3.82
N ILE A 369 -13.62 8.81 4.63
CA ILE A 369 -13.12 8.75 6.01
C ILE A 369 -12.14 7.58 6.15
N VAL A 370 -10.91 7.87 6.59
CA VAL A 370 -9.88 6.88 6.85
C VAL A 370 -9.56 6.81 8.34
N LEU A 371 -9.68 5.62 8.95
CA LEU A 371 -9.27 5.37 10.32
C LEU A 371 -8.03 4.47 10.32
N LEU A 372 -6.88 5.00 10.74
CA LEU A 372 -5.59 4.30 10.71
C LEU A 372 -5.17 3.86 12.12
N SER A 373 -5.12 2.56 12.40
CA SER A 373 -4.55 2.03 13.65
C SER A 373 -3.09 1.60 13.42
N SER A 374 -2.16 2.26 14.11
CA SER A 374 -0.71 2.00 13.98
C SER A 374 -0.26 0.77 14.77
N VAL A 375 -1.03 0.36 15.77
CA VAL A 375 -0.89 -0.83 16.63
C VAL A 375 0.32 -0.84 17.55
N LYS A 376 1.50 -0.43 17.07
CA LYS A 376 2.77 -0.65 17.75
C LYS A 376 3.01 0.34 18.89
N ASN A 377 2.61 -0.09 20.08
CA ASN A 377 2.91 0.56 21.35
C ASN A 377 3.63 -0.45 22.28
N GLU A 378 4.86 -0.14 22.68
CA GLU A 378 5.62 -0.90 23.68
C GLU A 378 6.08 0.06 24.79
N PRO A 379 5.60 -0.09 26.04
CA PRO A 379 5.97 0.78 27.16
C PRO A 379 7.49 0.91 27.34
N GLY A 380 7.98 2.16 27.41
CA GLY A 380 9.41 2.47 27.48
C GLY A 380 10.18 2.36 26.15
N LYS A 381 9.55 1.89 25.06
CA LYS A 381 10.17 1.74 23.73
C LYS A 381 9.34 2.40 22.61
N PRO A 382 9.06 3.72 22.69
CA PRO A 382 8.22 4.42 21.71
C PRO A 382 8.76 4.36 20.28
N MET A 383 10.05 4.10 20.07
CA MET A 383 10.62 3.95 18.72
C MET A 383 10.50 2.54 18.12
N ASN A 384 9.86 1.58 18.80
CA ASN A 384 9.58 0.25 18.21
C ASN A 384 8.31 0.25 17.35
N ILE A 385 8.34 1.05 16.27
CA ILE A 385 7.18 1.33 15.41
C ILE A 385 6.83 0.21 14.40
N GLY A 386 7.54 -0.92 14.44
CA GLY A 386 7.26 -2.10 13.62
C GLY A 386 7.25 -1.83 12.11
N PHE A 387 6.10 -2.09 11.46
CA PHE A 387 5.91 -1.86 10.01
C PHE A 387 5.82 -0.37 9.64
N THR A 388 5.42 0.49 10.56
CA THR A 388 5.28 1.95 10.35
C THR A 388 6.61 2.68 10.06
N LYS A 389 7.73 1.95 10.03
CA LYS A 389 9.03 2.40 9.51
C LYS A 389 9.08 2.50 7.97
N ASP A 390 8.18 1.82 7.26
CA ASP A 390 8.22 1.71 5.80
C ASP A 390 7.61 2.94 5.13
N SER A 391 8.43 3.68 4.37
CA SER A 391 8.03 4.92 3.70
C SER A 391 7.00 4.68 2.58
N LYS A 392 7.05 3.55 1.88
CA LYS A 392 6.09 3.21 0.82
C LYS A 392 4.73 2.85 1.42
N GLN A 393 4.75 2.10 2.53
CA GLN A 393 3.54 1.78 3.29
C GLN A 393 2.89 3.02 3.89
N LEU A 394 3.68 3.97 4.40
CA LEU A 394 3.18 5.28 4.85
C LEU A 394 2.58 6.09 3.69
N CYS A 395 3.25 6.14 2.54
CA CYS A 395 2.74 6.83 1.34
C CYS A 395 1.37 6.30 0.93
N VAL A 396 1.19 4.98 0.86
CA VAL A 396 -0.12 4.35 0.60
C VAL A 396 -1.14 4.73 1.69
N ASN A 397 -0.84 4.47 2.98
CA ASN A 397 -1.78 4.69 4.09
C ASN A 397 -2.35 6.12 4.14
N PHE A 398 -1.51 7.14 3.91
CA PHE A 398 -1.89 8.55 4.04
C PHE A 398 -2.48 9.16 2.77
N SER A 399 -2.49 8.44 1.64
CA SER A 399 -3.05 8.90 0.35
C SER A 399 -4.40 8.28 -0.02
N ARG A 400 -5.02 7.51 0.88
CA ARG A 400 -6.35 6.90 0.66
C ARG A 400 -7.52 7.83 0.98
N VAL A 401 -7.27 8.94 1.68
CA VAL A 401 -8.31 9.83 2.23
C VAL A 401 -8.74 10.91 1.25
N GLU A 402 -10.06 11.15 1.15
CA GLU A 402 -10.61 12.35 0.53
C GLU A 402 -10.79 13.48 1.58
N GLU A 403 -11.67 13.28 2.58
CA GLU A 403 -12.16 14.34 3.46
C GLU A 403 -11.61 14.30 4.90
N CYS A 404 -11.45 13.12 5.50
CA CYS A 404 -11.17 12.98 6.94
C CYS A 404 -10.26 11.80 7.26
N MET A 405 -9.22 12.02 8.07
CA MET A 405 -8.34 10.95 8.55
C MET A 405 -8.11 11.07 10.05
N VAL A 406 -8.34 9.97 10.77
CA VAL A 406 -8.01 9.86 12.20
C VAL A 406 -7.05 8.70 12.42
N THR A 407 -5.83 9.02 12.87
CA THR A 407 -4.79 8.03 13.19
C THR A 407 -4.77 7.77 14.68
N PHE A 408 -4.86 6.49 15.06
CA PHE A 408 -4.74 6.00 16.43
C PHE A 408 -3.33 5.42 16.63
N SER A 409 -2.60 5.94 17.62
CA SER A 409 -1.27 5.46 18.04
C SER A 409 -0.84 6.11 19.35
N ASN A 410 0.28 5.71 19.94
CA ASN A 410 0.98 6.43 21.01
C ASN A 410 1.72 7.70 20.51
N ILE A 411 1.03 8.54 19.72
CA ILE A 411 1.59 9.71 19.01
C ILE A 411 2.25 10.72 19.97
N ALA A 412 1.78 10.86 21.20
CA ALA A 412 2.39 11.71 22.22
C ALA A 412 3.84 11.31 22.49
N ALA A 413 4.07 10.00 22.69
CA ALA A 413 5.39 9.45 22.96
C ALA A 413 6.30 9.51 21.71
N HIS A 414 5.73 9.43 20.51
CA HIS A 414 6.46 9.67 19.27
C HIS A 414 6.93 11.14 19.15
N ALA A 415 6.03 12.11 19.33
CA ALA A 415 6.35 13.54 19.26
C ALA A 415 7.38 13.97 20.32
N VAL A 416 7.27 13.46 21.56
CA VAL A 416 8.28 13.64 22.61
C VAL A 416 9.64 13.03 22.23
N SER A 417 9.66 11.87 21.55
CA SER A 417 10.90 11.25 21.06
C SER A 417 11.53 12.03 19.91
N GLN A 418 10.72 12.71 19.10
CA GLN A 418 11.17 13.61 18.03
C GLN A 418 11.77 14.91 18.57
N ILE A 419 11.12 15.55 19.55
CA ILE A 419 11.66 16.75 20.23
C ILE A 419 13.03 16.43 20.86
N ARG A 420 13.19 15.22 21.40
CA ARG A 420 14.46 14.71 21.96
C ARG A 420 15.50 14.24 20.94
N GLY A 421 15.22 14.37 19.63
CA GLY A 421 16.16 13.97 18.58
C GLY A 421 16.53 12.47 18.59
N ALA A 422 15.61 11.59 18.99
CA ALA A 422 15.88 10.15 19.11
C ALA A 422 16.43 9.57 17.79
N PRO A 423 17.50 8.73 17.80
CA PRO A 423 18.18 8.30 16.57
C PRO A 423 17.31 7.62 15.52
N GLN A 424 16.20 6.99 15.91
CA GLN A 424 15.25 6.34 14.98
C GLN A 424 14.33 7.33 14.25
N MET A 425 14.31 8.61 14.67
CA MET A 425 13.64 9.70 13.95
C MET A 425 14.51 10.24 12.80
N THR A 426 15.80 9.89 12.75
CA THR A 426 16.69 10.19 11.62
C THR A 426 17.09 8.92 10.87
N GLN A 427 17.36 9.07 9.58
CA GLN A 427 18.02 8.05 8.78
C GLN A 427 19.51 8.04 9.19
N THR A 428 19.91 7.03 9.96
CA THR A 428 21.22 6.95 10.63
C THR A 428 22.46 6.97 9.70
N LYS A 429 22.27 6.90 8.38
CA LYS A 429 23.34 7.05 7.37
C LYS A 429 23.35 8.41 6.65
N THR A 430 22.29 9.20 6.72
CA THR A 430 22.13 10.45 5.94
C THR A 430 21.76 11.68 6.78
N GLY A 431 21.42 11.50 8.07
CA GLY A 431 20.99 12.57 8.98
C GLY A 431 19.59 13.13 8.70
N LYS A 432 19.02 12.89 7.51
CA LYS A 432 17.67 13.32 7.14
C LYS A 432 16.62 12.63 8.02
N MET A 433 15.51 13.31 8.31
CA MET A 433 14.42 12.72 9.08
C MET A 433 13.75 11.54 8.33
N SER A 434 13.27 10.53 9.07
CA SER A 434 12.47 9.46 8.48
C SER A 434 11.09 9.96 8.06
N ALA A 435 10.43 9.30 7.10
CA ALA A 435 9.08 9.70 6.67
C ALA A 435 8.09 9.67 7.85
N PHE A 436 8.20 8.67 8.74
CA PHE A 436 7.47 8.63 10.00
C PHE A 436 7.73 9.88 10.86
N ALA A 437 8.98 10.27 11.07
CA ALA A 437 9.32 11.44 11.86
C ALA A 437 8.80 12.75 11.24
N LYS A 438 8.81 12.87 9.90
CA LYS A 438 8.17 13.99 9.20
C LYS A 438 6.65 14.02 9.47
N ILE A 439 5.95 12.88 9.43
CA ILE A 439 4.51 12.79 9.70
C ILE A 439 4.19 13.19 11.16
N VAL A 440 4.95 12.66 12.14
CA VAL A 440 4.80 13.03 13.55
C VAL A 440 5.04 14.52 13.78
N GLY A 441 6.03 15.10 13.08
CA GLY A 441 6.29 16.54 13.07
C GLY A 441 5.11 17.32 12.50
N SER A 442 4.63 16.97 11.31
CA SER A 442 3.48 17.63 10.67
C SER A 442 2.22 17.57 11.54
N TYR A 443 1.95 16.45 12.22
CA TYR A 443 0.84 16.32 13.16
C TYR A 443 0.98 17.28 14.36
N ARG A 444 2.16 17.36 14.97
CA ARG A 444 2.46 18.29 16.08
C ARG A 444 2.37 19.75 15.63
N ASP A 445 3.08 20.10 14.56
CA ASP A 445 3.30 21.49 14.13
C ASP A 445 2.02 22.12 13.55
N LYS A 446 1.08 21.30 13.05
CA LYS A 446 -0.26 21.73 12.64
C LYS A 446 -1.29 21.67 13.77
N LYS A 447 -0.93 21.18 14.97
CA LYS A 447 -1.82 20.96 16.14
C LYS A 447 -2.99 20.01 15.85
N ASP A 448 -2.71 18.95 15.10
CA ASP A 448 -3.68 17.89 14.75
C ASP A 448 -3.78 16.79 15.84
N ILE A 449 -2.90 16.81 16.85
CA ILE A 449 -2.81 15.77 17.88
C ILE A 449 -3.86 16.01 18.99
N ILE A 450 -4.68 15.00 19.26
CA ILE A 450 -5.70 15.00 20.31
C ILE A 450 -5.29 14.04 21.43
N SER A 451 -5.33 14.49 22.69
CA SER A 451 -5.01 13.63 23.84
C SER A 451 -6.08 12.56 24.07
N ASN A 452 -5.74 11.46 24.76
CA ASN A 452 -6.74 10.45 25.09
C ASN A 452 -7.90 11.04 25.92
N GLY A 453 -7.61 11.93 26.88
CA GLY A 453 -8.63 12.62 27.69
C GLY A 453 -9.62 13.43 26.86
N HIS A 454 -9.12 14.25 25.93
CA HIS A 454 -9.94 15.02 25.00
C HIS A 454 -10.76 14.11 24.06
N PHE A 455 -10.15 13.02 23.59
CA PHE A 455 -10.85 12.02 22.78
C PHE A 455 -12.00 11.33 23.56
N LYS A 456 -11.77 10.88 24.80
CA LYS A 456 -12.85 10.30 25.63
C LYS A 456 -13.98 11.32 25.88
N ALA A 457 -13.64 12.60 26.09
CA ALA A 457 -14.63 13.66 26.29
C ALA A 457 -15.49 13.90 25.03
N LEU A 458 -14.89 13.89 23.84
CA LEU A 458 -15.60 13.95 22.55
C LEU A 458 -16.57 12.77 22.38
N ILE A 459 -16.11 11.54 22.61
CA ILE A 459 -16.95 10.33 22.46
C ILE A 459 -18.07 10.29 23.51
N GLY A 460 -17.77 10.67 24.76
CA GLY A 460 -18.73 10.71 25.86
C GLY A 460 -19.65 11.95 25.87
N ARG A 461 -19.42 12.92 24.97
CA ARG A 461 -20.07 14.24 24.94
C ARG A 461 -20.00 15.00 26.28
N THR A 462 -18.89 14.83 27.01
CA THR A 462 -18.61 15.57 28.26
C THR A 462 -17.77 16.81 27.99
N GLU A 463 -17.61 17.67 29.00
CA GLU A 463 -16.70 18.82 28.94
C GLU A 463 -15.24 18.39 28.67
N VAL A 464 -14.54 19.16 27.85
CA VAL A 464 -13.12 18.95 27.51
C VAL A 464 -12.24 19.76 28.47
N ARG A 465 -11.28 19.11 29.13
CA ARG A 465 -10.49 19.72 30.21
C ARG A 465 -9.18 20.29 29.70
N ALA A 466 -8.88 21.53 30.06
CA ALA A 466 -7.61 22.18 29.72
C ALA A 466 -6.37 21.49 30.32
N ALA A 467 -6.52 20.75 31.43
CA ALA A 467 -5.42 19.99 32.04
C ALA A 467 -5.00 18.76 31.20
N ASP A 468 -5.88 18.28 30.31
CA ASP A 468 -5.61 17.15 29.42
C ASP A 468 -5.04 17.60 28.06
N ASP A 469 -4.72 18.90 27.90
CA ASP A 469 -4.14 19.46 26.66
C ASP A 469 -2.68 19.01 26.48
N ILE A 470 -2.42 18.33 25.36
CA ILE A 470 -1.11 17.76 25.02
C ILE A 470 -0.07 18.82 24.64
N GLU A 471 -0.50 20.01 24.21
CA GLU A 471 0.41 21.13 23.92
C GLU A 471 1.17 21.59 25.16
N ILE A 472 0.58 21.43 26.36
CA ILE A 472 1.25 21.69 27.64
C ILE A 472 2.43 20.74 27.82
N ILE A 473 2.25 19.46 27.49
CA ILE A 473 3.29 18.42 27.60
C ILE A 473 4.42 18.70 26.59
N PHE A 474 4.07 18.99 25.33
CA PHE A 474 5.07 19.28 24.29
C PHE A 474 5.88 20.54 24.61
N LYS A 475 5.22 21.60 25.11
CA LYS A 475 5.90 22.83 25.56
C LYS A 475 6.89 22.54 26.69
N GLN A 476 6.47 21.85 27.75
CA GLN A 476 7.32 21.51 28.89
C GLN A 476 8.54 20.66 28.47
N VAL A 477 8.35 19.70 27.55
CA VAL A 477 9.46 18.91 27.01
C VAL A 477 10.40 19.78 26.18
N GLN A 478 9.89 20.65 25.31
CA GLN A 478 10.72 21.54 24.49
C GLN A 478 11.55 22.50 25.35
N GLU A 479 10.95 23.12 26.36
CA GLU A 479 11.65 23.98 27.33
C GLU A 479 12.74 23.21 28.09
N ALA A 480 12.46 21.96 28.49
CA ALA A 480 13.41 21.11 29.20
C ALA A 480 14.58 20.63 28.33
N GLU A 481 14.38 20.36 27.03
CA GLU A 481 15.49 20.00 26.13
C GLU A 481 16.34 21.22 25.75
N THR A 482 15.74 22.41 25.52
CA THR A 482 16.49 23.66 25.32
C THR A 482 17.38 23.98 26.52
N ALA A 483 16.83 23.91 27.74
CA ALA A 483 17.57 24.16 28.97
C ALA A 483 18.71 23.14 29.26
N LYS A 484 18.75 21.98 28.58
CA LYS A 484 19.91 21.07 28.58
C LYS A 484 20.97 21.49 27.57
N ALA A 485 20.54 21.90 26.37
CA ALA A 485 21.46 22.38 25.33
C ALA A 485 22.24 23.61 25.80
N ASP A 486 21.56 24.58 26.44
CA ASP A 486 22.19 25.77 27.00
C ASP A 486 23.26 25.42 28.05
N ARG A 487 22.96 24.46 28.94
CA ARG A 487 23.92 23.97 29.96
C ARG A 487 25.14 23.32 29.33
N ALA A 488 24.95 22.47 28.32
CA ALA A 488 26.05 21.81 27.61
C ALA A 488 26.96 22.83 26.91
N ILE A 489 26.39 23.89 26.32
CA ILE A 489 27.16 25.00 25.73
C ILE A 489 27.95 25.74 26.80
N MET A 490 27.34 26.05 27.96
CA MET A 490 28.02 26.71 29.08
C MET A 490 29.13 25.86 29.71
N GLU A 491 29.00 24.54 29.74
CA GLU A 491 30.02 23.61 30.23
C GLU A 491 31.24 23.56 29.29
N VAL A 492 31.01 23.47 27.98
CA VAL A 492 32.08 23.50 26.96
C VAL A 492 32.82 24.85 26.95
N ASP A 493 32.10 25.97 27.08
CA ASP A 493 32.69 27.31 27.19
C ASP A 493 33.52 27.46 28.48
N GLN A 494 33.04 26.96 29.62
CA GLN A 494 33.83 26.94 30.86
C GLN A 494 35.07 26.05 30.79
N GLU A 495 35.02 24.94 30.05
CA GLU A 495 36.18 24.07 29.83
C GLU A 495 37.20 24.71 28.87
N GLY A 496 36.74 25.36 27.80
CA GLY A 496 37.58 26.19 26.92
C GLY A 496 38.28 27.33 27.67
N ARG A 497 37.55 28.07 28.51
CA ARG A 497 38.15 29.11 29.38
C ARG A 497 39.11 28.56 30.44
N ARG A 498 39.07 27.25 30.74
CA ARG A 498 40.02 26.58 31.64
C ARG A 498 41.28 26.09 30.94
N THR A 499 41.21 25.71 29.66
CA THR A 499 42.40 25.37 28.87
C THR A 499 43.18 26.63 28.48
N ASP A 500 42.50 27.68 28.03
CA ASP A 500 43.11 28.94 27.59
C ASP A 500 43.83 29.70 28.74
N ARG A 501 43.41 29.48 29.99
CA ARG A 501 44.10 29.98 31.19
C ARG A 501 45.42 29.26 31.54
N ARG A 502 45.84 28.26 30.76
CA ARG A 502 47.16 27.62 30.87
C ARG A 502 48.11 28.15 29.80
N GLY A 503 48.64 29.35 30.03
CA GLY A 503 49.68 29.95 29.21
C GLY A 503 50.93 29.06 29.05
N PRO A 504 51.79 29.35 28.06
CA PRO A 504 52.91 28.48 27.69
C PRO A 504 53.88 28.29 28.86
N ARG A 505 54.28 27.04 29.11
CA ARG A 505 55.29 26.71 30.13
C ARG A 505 56.67 27.21 29.72
N GLU A 506 57.26 28.07 30.55
CA GLU A 506 58.65 28.49 30.41
C GLU A 506 59.62 27.28 30.51
N THR A 507 60.57 27.21 29.59
CA THR A 507 61.57 26.14 29.52
C THR A 507 62.83 26.47 30.34
N GLY A 508 62.78 26.17 31.64
CA GLY A 508 63.93 26.31 32.54
C GLY A 508 65.07 25.35 32.20
N VAL A 509 66.23 25.89 31.80
CA VAL A 509 67.40 25.13 31.35
C VAL A 509 68.17 24.48 32.52
N ARG A 510 68.53 23.19 32.39
CA ARG A 510 69.61 22.54 33.16
C ARG A 510 70.40 21.52 32.29
N PRO A 511 71.67 21.20 32.65
CA PRO A 511 72.68 20.62 31.74
C PRO A 511 72.59 19.08 31.55
N PRO A 512 73.34 18.50 30.59
CA PRO A 512 73.03 17.16 30.05
C PRO A 512 73.57 15.97 30.86
N GLY A 513 72.84 14.84 30.77
CA GLY A 513 73.25 13.52 31.28
C GLY A 513 72.75 12.39 30.36
N LEU A 514 73.63 11.43 30.08
CA LEU A 514 73.42 10.28 29.17
C LEU A 514 72.28 9.35 29.65
N GLY A 515 71.48 8.74 28.75
CA GLY A 515 70.42 7.84 29.26
C GLY A 515 69.50 6.95 28.40
N ARG A 516 69.60 6.87 27.06
CA ARG A 516 68.96 5.84 26.18
C ARG A 516 67.41 5.71 26.12
N ASP A 517 67.02 5.07 25.00
CA ASP A 517 65.80 4.32 24.66
C ASP A 517 64.41 5.02 24.58
N ALA A 518 63.74 4.76 23.45
CA ALA A 518 62.38 5.14 23.08
C ALA A 518 61.69 3.91 22.42
N PRO A 519 60.35 3.89 22.23
CA PRO A 519 59.86 4.39 20.94
C PRO A 519 58.39 4.91 20.86
N LYS A 520 58.10 5.60 19.74
CA LYS A 520 56.79 5.73 19.06
C LYS A 520 55.64 6.48 19.74
N ALA A 521 55.35 7.66 19.18
CA ALA A 521 53.99 8.24 19.13
C ALA A 521 53.48 8.25 17.67
N ARG A 522 52.16 8.33 17.48
CA ARG A 522 51.50 8.73 16.22
C ARG A 522 50.65 9.99 16.48
N PRO A 523 50.68 11.02 15.64
CA PRO A 523 49.70 12.09 15.66
C PRO A 523 48.45 11.74 14.83
N ASN A 524 47.32 12.35 15.18
CA ASN A 524 46.13 12.39 14.31
C ASN A 524 46.30 13.43 13.19
N MET A 525 45.44 13.38 12.18
CA MET A 525 45.25 14.46 11.22
C MET A 525 43.75 14.76 11.11
N VAL A 526 43.37 16.05 11.06
CA VAL A 526 41.97 16.51 11.05
C VAL A 526 41.81 17.60 9.98
N SER A 527 40.96 17.30 8.98
CA SER A 527 40.31 18.21 8.01
C SER A 527 41.21 19.20 7.22
N ALA A 528 40.75 19.90 6.17
CA ALA A 528 39.41 19.96 5.57
C ALA A 528 39.47 20.02 4.01
N TYR A 529 38.29 20.04 3.39
CA TYR A 529 38.08 20.34 1.97
C TYR A 529 38.61 21.74 1.57
N GLN A 530 39.10 21.89 0.33
CA GLN A 530 38.47 22.74 -0.71
C GLN A 530 39.27 22.73 -2.04
N GLN A 531 38.54 22.64 -3.18
CA GLN A 531 38.91 23.19 -4.51
C GLN A 531 40.20 22.61 -5.19
N GLU A 532 40.43 22.64 -6.51
CA GLU A 532 39.57 22.91 -7.69
C GLU A 532 40.12 22.25 -8.98
N GLN A 533 39.29 22.25 -10.04
CA GLN A 533 39.60 22.31 -11.50
C GLN A 533 40.77 21.52 -12.16
N SER A 534 40.38 20.72 -13.17
CA SER A 534 41.00 20.54 -14.52
C SER A 534 42.50 20.26 -14.75
N ALA A 535 42.78 19.02 -15.19
CA ALA A 535 43.65 18.67 -16.34
C ALA A 535 43.33 17.20 -16.71
N SER A 536 42.93 16.76 -17.90
CA SER A 536 43.39 16.94 -19.30
C SER A 536 44.61 16.07 -19.68
N GLU A 537 44.45 15.35 -20.80
CA GLU A 537 45.45 14.58 -21.58
C GLU A 537 45.78 13.12 -21.15
N GLN A 538 46.39 12.38 -22.07
CA GLN A 538 46.46 10.90 -22.16
C GLN A 538 47.94 10.44 -22.38
N PRO A 539 48.27 9.22 -22.88
CA PRO A 539 47.58 7.92 -22.85
C PRO A 539 48.48 6.73 -22.40
N GLY A 540 47.83 5.64 -21.95
CA GLY A 540 48.20 4.28 -22.37
C GLY A 540 49.24 3.47 -21.58
N ALA A 541 48.82 2.30 -21.09
CA ALA A 541 49.70 1.18 -20.74
C ALA A 541 49.02 -0.18 -21.02
N LYS A 542 49.63 -1.03 -21.86
CA LYS A 542 49.11 -2.37 -22.19
C LYS A 542 49.53 -3.40 -21.12
N ARG A 543 48.58 -4.18 -20.58
CA ARG A 543 48.79 -5.55 -20.04
C ARG A 543 47.45 -6.30 -20.05
N LYS A 544 47.26 -7.21 -21.01
CA LYS A 544 47.51 -8.67 -20.92
C LYS A 544 46.36 -9.44 -20.25
N ARG A 545 45.48 -10.02 -21.07
CA ARG A 545 44.75 -11.25 -20.74
C ARG A 545 45.74 -12.44 -20.64
N PRO A 546 45.54 -13.42 -19.75
CA PRO A 546 45.82 -14.82 -20.03
C PRO A 546 44.58 -15.50 -20.64
N ALA A 547 44.77 -16.59 -21.37
CA ALA A 547 43.67 -17.42 -21.88
C ALA A 547 44.10 -18.90 -21.95
N VAL A 548 43.16 -19.79 -21.61
CA VAL A 548 43.07 -21.23 -21.99
C VAL A 548 44.31 -22.12 -21.80
N VAL A 549 44.22 -23.01 -20.80
CA VAL A 549 44.35 -24.49 -20.91
C VAL A 549 43.42 -25.06 -19.81
N GLY A 550 42.64 -26.13 -19.95
CA GLY A 550 42.48 -27.09 -21.05
C GLY A 550 42.66 -28.54 -20.56
N GLY A 551 41.56 -29.22 -20.21
CA GLY A 551 41.60 -30.61 -19.70
C GLY A 551 40.20 -31.16 -19.43
N ASP A 552 39.89 -32.31 -20.03
CA ASP A 552 38.55 -32.92 -20.06
C ASP A 552 38.36 -34.03 -19.01
N THR A 553 37.10 -34.48 -18.90
CA THR A 553 36.61 -35.71 -18.25
C THR A 553 36.86 -35.88 -16.74
N GLU A 554 35.76 -35.90 -15.96
CA GLU A 554 35.14 -37.20 -15.63
C GLU A 554 33.65 -37.06 -15.22
N ARG A 555 32.99 -38.19 -14.95
CA ARG A 555 31.54 -38.29 -14.65
C ARG A 555 31.26 -38.18 -13.16
N LEU A 556 30.16 -37.51 -12.81
CA LEU A 556 29.24 -37.71 -11.69
C LEU A 556 28.10 -36.68 -11.92
N ALA A 557 26.82 -36.83 -11.64
CA ALA A 557 25.93 -37.91 -11.21
C ALA A 557 24.64 -37.16 -10.80
N THR A 558 23.49 -37.47 -11.39
CA THR A 558 22.23 -36.77 -11.07
C THR A 558 21.72 -37.16 -9.68
N PRO A 559 21.25 -36.22 -8.84
CA PRO A 559 20.36 -36.56 -7.73
C PRO A 559 19.11 -37.25 -8.29
N ARG A 560 18.66 -38.33 -7.64
CA ARG A 560 17.38 -38.96 -7.96
C ARG A 560 16.23 -38.22 -7.28
N LEU A 561 15.06 -38.32 -7.89
CA LEU A 561 13.80 -38.25 -7.16
C LEU A 561 13.62 -39.62 -6.50
N ASP A 562 13.43 -39.64 -5.18
CA ASP A 562 13.00 -40.84 -4.47
C ASP A 562 11.49 -40.69 -4.16
N GLU A 563 10.67 -41.33 -4.98
CA GLU A 563 9.26 -41.62 -4.68
C GLU A 563 9.23 -42.95 -3.90
N ASP A 564 8.71 -42.97 -2.67
CA ASP A 564 7.87 -44.05 -2.11
C ASP A 564 7.62 -43.89 -0.59
N SER A 565 6.38 -43.55 -0.24
CA SER A 565 5.70 -44.08 0.95
C SER A 565 4.20 -43.75 0.86
N ALA A 566 3.38 -44.74 0.49
CA ALA A 566 1.93 -44.59 0.33
C ALA A 566 1.15 -45.05 1.58
N MET A 567 -0.17 -44.82 1.55
CA MET A 567 -1.20 -45.32 2.48
C MET A 567 -1.17 -44.76 3.91
N GLU A 568 -2.18 -43.95 4.24
CA GLU A 568 -3.24 -44.36 5.18
C GLU A 568 -4.46 -43.43 5.02
N GLU A 569 -5.60 -43.98 4.58
CA GLU A 569 -6.90 -43.31 4.55
C GLU A 569 -7.74 -43.79 5.73
N ASP A 570 -7.96 -42.96 6.74
CA ASP A 570 -8.93 -43.24 7.80
C ASP A 570 -10.28 -42.57 7.49
N ASN A 571 -11.23 -43.39 7.02
CA ASN A 571 -12.64 -43.00 6.95
C ASN A 571 -13.28 -43.12 8.34
N VAL A 572 -14.06 -42.12 8.75
CA VAL A 572 -14.91 -42.20 9.94
C VAL A 572 -16.36 -41.89 9.54
N GLU A 573 -17.12 -42.96 9.31
CA GLU A 573 -18.58 -42.88 9.27
C GLU A 573 -19.14 -42.78 10.72
N PRO A 574 -20.30 -42.12 10.92
CA PRO A 574 -20.89 -41.98 12.25
C PRO A 574 -21.87 -43.11 12.57
N ASP A 575 -21.52 -44.00 13.48
CA ASP A 575 -22.47 -44.98 14.02
C ASP A 575 -23.56 -44.31 14.86
N VAL A 576 -24.79 -44.79 14.69
CA VAL A 576 -25.97 -44.38 15.45
C VAL A 576 -26.50 -45.58 16.20
N GLU A 577 -26.53 -45.50 17.53
CA GLU A 577 -27.49 -46.28 18.31
C GLU A 577 -27.96 -45.52 19.54
N MET A 578 -29.20 -45.78 19.94
CA MET A 578 -29.80 -45.21 21.15
C MET A 578 -29.75 -46.25 22.27
N ASP A 579 -29.73 -45.80 23.53
CA ASP A 579 -30.85 -46.17 24.40
C ASP A 579 -31.06 -45.12 25.50
N GLY A 580 -32.20 -45.19 26.21
CA GLY A 580 -32.66 -44.12 27.09
C GLY A 580 -32.88 -44.47 28.57
N ALA A 581 -33.63 -43.57 29.24
CA ALA A 581 -34.11 -43.60 30.62
C ALA A 581 -33.14 -43.23 31.76
N SER A 582 -33.71 -42.61 32.80
CA SER A 582 -33.12 -42.03 34.03
C SER A 582 -32.64 -40.58 33.89
#